data_AF-B0JHL4-F1
#
_entry.id   AF-B0JHL4-F1
#
_cell.length_a   1.000
_cell.length_b   1.000
_cell.length_c   1.000
_cell.angle_alpha   90.00
_cell.angle_beta   90.00
_cell.angle_gamma   90.00
#
_symmetry.space_group_name_H-M   'P 1'
#
loop_
_entity.id
_entity.type
_entity.pdbx_description
1 polymer ?
#
loop_
_entity_poly.entity_id
_entity_poly.type
_entity_poly.pdbx_seq_one_letter_code
_entity_poly.pdbx_strand_id
1 'polypeptide(L)'
;MKLMMRNRQYSSCNVNIAEKSIANNLETLRYFKSELVFLAEIAHKTNRPELAISYCQQVLKLCQELAIFCLKIVKKFSNKFIIN
;
A
#
# COMPACT_ATOMS: atom_id res chain seq x y z
N MET A 1 21.79 -17.53 3.68
CA MET A 1 21.19 -16.58 4.64
C MET A 1 19.69 -16.85 4.67
N LYS A 2 19.19 -17.46 5.75
CA LYS A 2 17.83 -18.02 5.87
C LYS A 2 16.94 -16.96 6.53
N LEU A 3 16.06 -16.31 5.76
CA LEU A 3 15.12 -15.31 6.29
C LEU A 3 14.04 -16.02 7.10
N MET A 4 14.14 -15.94 8.43
CA MET A 4 13.11 -16.41 9.34
C MET A 4 11.91 -15.46 9.26
N MET A 5 10.91 -15.85 8.47
CA MET A 5 9.56 -15.29 8.52
C MET A 5 8.98 -15.59 9.90
N ARG A 6 8.89 -14.57 10.76
CA ARG A 6 8.35 -14.67 12.11
C ARG A 6 6.86 -15.02 12.00
N ASN A 7 6.56 -16.31 12.14
CA ASN A 7 5.23 -16.87 12.06
C ASN A 7 4.39 -16.37 13.25
N ARG A 8 3.74 -15.21 13.11
CA ARG A 8 2.63 -14.84 13.99
C ARG A 8 1.48 -15.76 13.59
N GLN A 9 1.25 -16.80 14.39
CA GLN A 9 0.03 -17.57 14.34
C GLN A 9 -1.14 -16.59 14.52
N TYR A 10 -1.78 -16.22 13.41
CA TYR A 10 -3.14 -15.70 13.45
C TYR A 10 -3.99 -16.85 13.98
N SER A 11 -4.33 -16.79 15.28
CA SER A 11 -5.30 -17.72 15.84
C SER A 11 -6.56 -17.65 14.99
N SER A 12 -7.06 -18.82 14.63
CA SER A 12 -8.21 -19.08 13.78
C SER A 12 -9.36 -18.09 14.01
N CYS A 13 -9.40 -17.04 13.22
CA CYS A 13 -10.60 -16.30 12.88
C CYS A 13 -10.68 -16.38 11.36
N ASN A 14 -11.86 -16.70 10.83
CA ASN A 14 -12.18 -16.65 9.41
C ASN A 14 -11.94 -15.23 8.86
N VAL A 15 -10.68 -14.84 8.67
CA VAL A 15 -10.31 -13.62 7.95
C VAL A 15 -10.75 -13.89 6.53
N ASN A 16 -11.85 -13.22 6.16
CA ASN A 16 -12.52 -13.40 4.88
C ASN A 16 -11.46 -13.25 3.77
N ILE A 17 -11.47 -14.10 2.74
CA ILE A 17 -10.43 -14.09 1.68
C ILE A 17 -10.22 -12.67 1.10
N ALA A 18 -11.29 -11.87 1.10
CA ALA A 18 -11.27 -10.45 0.76
C ALA A 18 -10.37 -9.58 1.66
N GLU A 19 -10.39 -9.76 2.98
CA GLU A 19 -9.56 -9.00 3.93
C GLU A 19 -8.08 -9.33 3.79
N LYS A 20 -7.77 -10.62 3.58
CA LYS A 20 -6.40 -11.08 3.34
C LYS A 20 -5.85 -10.54 2.00
N SER A 21 -6.68 -10.49 0.97
CA SER A 21 -6.33 -9.88 -0.33
C SER A 21 -6.12 -8.37 -0.21
N ILE A 22 -6.97 -7.66 0.54
CA ILE A 22 -6.82 -6.22 0.81
C ILE A 22 -5.50 -5.94 1.55
N ALA A 23 -5.20 -6.71 2.60
CA ALA A 23 -3.97 -6.55 3.38
C ALA A 23 -2.71 -6.78 2.52
N ASN A 24 -2.72 -7.82 1.67
CA ASN A 24 -1.62 -8.10 0.76
C ASN A 24 -1.41 -6.97 -0.26
N ASN A 25 -2.49 -6.44 -0.83
CA ASN A 25 -2.42 -5.30 -1.77
C ASN A 25 -1.87 -4.05 -1.07
N LEU A 26 -2.26 -3.78 0.17
CA LEU A 26 -1.73 -2.66 0.95
C LEU A 26 -0.24 -2.81 1.25
N GLU A 27 0.22 -4.02 1.57
CA GLU A 27 1.63 -4.29 1.84
C GLU A 27 2.48 -4.14 0.58
N THR A 28 2.02 -4.66 -0.57
CA THR A 28 2.65 -4.45 -1.87
C THR A 28 2.73 -2.97 -2.24
N LEU A 29 1.65 -2.21 -2.06
CA LEU A 29 1.63 -0.78 -2.35
C LEU A 29 2.54 0.03 -1.42
N ARG A 30 2.64 -0.37 -0.14
CA ARG A 30 3.59 0.22 0.81
C ARG A 30 5.03 -0.03 0.37
N TYR A 31 5.34 -1.23 -0.10
CA TYR A 31 6.65 -1.57 -0.65
C TYR A 31 6.98 -0.69 -1.87
N PHE A 32 6.08 -0.60 -2.85
CA PHE A 32 6.27 0.26 -4.03
C PHE A 32 6.47 1.74 -3.69
N LYS A 33 5.72 2.25 -2.70
CA LYS A 33 5.93 3.62 -2.20
C LYS A 33 7.36 3.81 -1.68
N SER A 34 7.84 2.91 -0.84
CA SER A 34 9.20 3.00 -0.29
C SER A 34 10.27 2.94 -1.37
N GLU A 35 10.11 2.07 -2.37
CA GLU A 35 11.03 1.93 -3.50
C GLU A 35 11.10 3.23 -4.33
N LEU A 36 9.94 3.81 -4.66
CA LEU A 36 9.88 5.05 -5.44
C LEU A 36 10.48 6.25 -4.70
N VAL A 37 10.29 6.34 -3.37
CA VAL A 37 10.92 7.38 -2.55
C VAL A 37 12.45 7.21 -2.55
N PHE A 38 12.93 5.98 -2.43
CA PHE A 38 14.36 5.68 -2.50
C PHE A 38 14.96 6.05 -3.86
N LEU A 39 14.27 5.74 -4.97
CA LEU A 39 14.67 6.12 -6.32
C LEU A 39 14.67 7.64 -6.52
N ALA A 40 13.69 8.35 -5.96
CA ALA A 40 13.65 9.81 -5.98
C ALA A 40 14.87 10.42 -5.25
N GLU A 41 15.24 9.84 -4.11
CA GLU A 41 16.40 10.29 -3.33
C GLU A 41 17.72 10.05 -4.07
N ILE A 42 17.88 8.88 -4.71
CA ILE A 42 19.04 8.60 -5.57
C ILE A 42 19.08 9.57 -6.76
N ALA A 43 17.95 9.79 -7.44
CA ALA A 43 17.88 10.69 -8.59
C ALA A 43 18.28 12.12 -8.20
N HIS A 44 17.82 12.59 -7.03
CA HIS A 44 18.22 13.88 -6.48
C HIS A 44 19.73 13.93 -6.19
N LYS A 45 20.26 12.92 -5.47
CA LYS A 45 21.70 12.82 -5.13
C LYS A 45 22.62 12.68 -6.35
N THR A 46 22.12 12.12 -7.45
CA THR A 46 22.84 11.95 -8.72
C THR A 46 22.62 13.10 -9.71
N ASN A 47 22.03 14.21 -9.25
CA ASN A 47 21.81 15.44 -10.02
C ASN A 47 20.91 15.23 -11.25
N ARG A 48 19.89 14.38 -11.12
CA ARG A 48 18.84 14.10 -12.12
C ARG A 48 17.46 14.56 -11.61
N PRO A 49 17.22 15.88 -11.51
CA PRO A 49 16.02 16.42 -10.86
C PRO A 49 14.72 16.06 -11.58
N GLU A 50 14.73 15.90 -12.90
CA GLU A 50 13.53 15.52 -13.67
C GLU A 50 13.06 14.11 -13.32
N LEU A 51 14.01 13.18 -13.12
CA LEU A 51 13.76 11.82 -12.65
C LEU A 51 13.23 11.83 -11.21
N ALA A 52 13.83 12.64 -10.33
CA ALA A 52 13.37 12.76 -8.94
C ALA A 52 11.91 13.26 -8.89
N ILE A 53 11.57 14.28 -9.69
CA ILE A 53 10.20 14.80 -9.80
C ILE A 53 9.25 13.72 -10.34
N SER A 54 9.66 12.99 -11.38
CA SER A 54 8.85 11.90 -11.94
C SER A 54 8.52 10.82 -10.89
N TYR A 55 9.51 10.39 -10.10
CA TYR A 55 9.28 9.42 -9.02
C TYR A 55 8.36 9.97 -7.93
N CYS A 56 8.53 11.24 -7.53
CA CYS A 56 7.62 11.90 -6.58
C CYS A 56 6.17 11.96 -7.10
N GLN A 57 5.96 12.25 -8.39
CA GLN A 57 4.64 12.25 -9.01
C GLN A 57 3.99 10.86 -9.01
N GLN A 58 4.78 9.82 -9.27
CA GLN A 58 4.29 8.43 -9.21
C GLN A 58 3.85 8.05 -7.79
N VAL A 59 4.62 8.44 -6.75
CA VAL A 59 4.24 8.24 -5.34
C VAL A 59 2.93 8.95 -5.02
N LEU A 60 2.77 10.20 -5.47
CA LEU A 60 1.56 10.97 -5.23
C LEU A 60 0.33 10.29 -5.85
N LYS A 61 0.43 9.83 -7.10
CA LYS A 61 -0.64 9.11 -7.79
C LYS A 61 -1.02 7.82 -7.05
N LEU A 62 -0.03 7.05 -6.61
CA LEU A 62 -0.25 5.84 -5.83
C LEU A 62 -0.99 6.12 -4.51
N CYS A 63 -0.62 7.20 -3.81
CA CYS A 63 -1.30 7.62 -2.59
C CYS A 63 -2.75 8.04 -2.85
N GLN A 64 -3.03 8.71 -3.97
CA GLN A 64 -4.39 9.09 -4.35
C GLN A 64 -5.25 7.87 -4.68
N GLU A 65 -4.72 6.91 -5.44
CA GLU A 65 -5.42 5.66 -5.76
C GLU A 65 -5.75 4.85 -4.50
N LEU A 66 -4.80 4.78 -3.56
CA LEU A 66 -5.00 4.18 -2.24
C LEU A 66 -6.11 4.88 -1.45
N ALA A 67 -6.12 6.20 -1.41
CA ALA A 67 -7.15 6.96 -0.71
C ALA A 67 -8.55 6.66 -1.29
N ILE A 68 -8.68 6.64 -2.62
CA ILE A 68 -9.94 6.28 -3.30
C ILE A 68 -10.37 4.85 -2.96
N PHE A 69 -9.42 3.90 -2.98
CA PHE A 69 -9.69 2.51 -2.63
C PHE A 69 -10.19 2.38 -1.18
N CYS A 70 -9.50 3.03 -0.24
CA CYS A 70 -9.90 3.08 1.17
C CYS A 70 -11.30 3.71 1.35
N LEU A 71 -11.61 4.81 0.66
CA LEU A 71 -12.93 5.45 0.71
C LEU A 71 -14.03 4.53 0.17
N LYS A 72 -13.79 3.80 -0.91
CA LYS A 72 -14.73 2.80 -1.45
C LYS A 72 -14.98 1.66 -0.45
N ILE A 73 -13.94 1.20 0.22
CA ILE A 73 -14.04 0.19 1.28
C ILE A 73 -14.90 0.73 2.43
N VAL A 74 -14.59 1.91 2.97
CA VAL A 74 -15.34 2.53 4.07
C VAL A 74 -16.80 2.72 3.69
N LYS A 75 -17.11 3.20 2.48
CA LYS A 75 -18.49 3.34 1.99
C LYS A 75 -19.22 1.99 1.92
N LYS A 76 -18.54 0.94 1.44
CA LYS A 76 -19.10 -0.42 1.37
C LYS A 76 -19.39 -0.99 2.76
N PHE A 77 -18.51 -0.76 3.73
CA PHE A 77 -18.75 -1.17 5.11
C PHE A 77 -19.85 -0.34 5.77
N SER A 78 -19.87 0.98 5.58
CA SER A 78 -20.89 1.87 6.15
C SER A 78 -22.31 1.51 5.68
N ASN A 79 -22.49 1.23 4.39
CA ASN A 79 -23.79 0.79 3.85
C ASN A 79 -24.25 -0.57 4.41
N LYS A 80 -23.33 -1.38 4.93
CA LYS A 80 -23.66 -2.70 5.52
C LYS A 80 -24.18 -2.59 6.96
N PHE A 81 -23.92 -1.48 7.65
CA PHE A 81 -24.40 -1.22 9.02
C PHE A 81 -25.69 -0.41 9.07
N ILE A 82 -26.11 0.23 7.98
CA ILE A 82 -27.35 1.05 7.92
C ILE A 82 -28.59 0.21 7.57
N ILE A 83 -28.42 -1.04 7.12
CA ILE A 83 -29.53 -1.96 6.75
C ILE A 83 -29.70 -3.08 7.77
N ASN A 84 -29.37 -2.84 9.05
CA ASN A 84 -29.73 -3.74 10.17
C ASN A 84 -30.46 -2.94 11.24
#